data_AF-V9H2C9-F1
#
_entry.id   AF-V9H2C9-F1
#
_cell.length_a   1.000
_cell.length_b   1.000
_cell.length_c   1.000
_cell.angle_alpha   90.00
_cell.angle_beta   90.00
_cell.angle_gamma   90.00
#
_symmetry.space_group_name_H-M   'P 1'
#
loop_
_entity.id
_entity.type
_entity.pdbx_description
1 polymer ?
#
loop_
_entity_poly.entity_id
_entity_poly.type
_entity_poly.pdbx_seq_one_letter_code
_entity_poly.pdbx_strand_id
1 'polypeptide(L)'
;MNYGFSVYFGLDNTKEENIQLLKDAHSLGLSRIFTSLHIPEANYEVLKKEVREFFALAKEYDMDIISDISPNTFKFLDLEDMDLKGLKDMGVKTIRIDFGYSEEDIAKMSRNEYGIKIQLNASTITEEFFDKLDKCSPDYSNVDALHNFYPRVGTAISEECMINKNNILKKRNINPCAFVQSNNRKRSPLKDGLPTLEDHRGMDVREAANHLFALGNKSVFIGDSLPSLEELKDLSSLDPNVIELDIEVKTTDKVMLRILDGVYTARTDEARDAIRASESRLILNGDVIEPFNTVNKKIGDISIDNKEYMRYMGELQILKTNQNEDFRTNIVASILQKDFYLLKYIHGGKKFHFNRVNK
;
A
#
# COMPACT_ATOMS: atom_id res chain seq x y z
N MET A 1 -5.44 8.88 -4.52
CA MET A 1 -5.36 8.89 -3.05
C MET A 1 -4.95 7.50 -2.62
N ASN A 2 -3.75 7.34 -2.05
CA ASN A 2 -3.11 6.03 -1.91
C ASN A 2 -2.93 5.58 -0.46
N TYR A 3 -3.24 6.45 0.52
CA TYR A 3 -2.98 6.18 1.93
C TYR A 3 -4.23 6.41 2.75
N GLY A 4 -4.51 5.49 3.65
CA GLY A 4 -5.61 5.60 4.58
C GLY A 4 -5.30 5.02 5.95
N PHE A 5 -6.23 5.25 6.86
CA PHE A 5 -6.18 4.76 8.23
C PHE A 5 -7.58 4.33 8.67
N SER A 6 -7.66 3.60 9.77
CA SER A 6 -8.92 3.09 10.29
C SER A 6 -9.33 3.80 11.58
N VAL A 7 -10.64 3.92 11.79
CA VAL A 7 -11.22 4.44 13.03
C VAL A 7 -12.37 3.54 13.46
N TYR A 8 -12.35 3.17 14.76
CA TYR A 8 -13.36 2.33 15.38
C TYR A 8 -13.99 3.05 16.57
N PHE A 9 -15.15 3.64 16.34
CA PHE A 9 -15.86 4.39 17.38
C PHE A 9 -16.33 3.47 18.51
N GLY A 10 -16.29 3.94 19.75
CA GLY A 10 -16.77 3.20 20.92
C GLY A 10 -15.93 1.99 21.34
N LEU A 11 -14.73 1.80 20.76
CA LEU A 11 -13.80 0.72 21.10
C LEU A 11 -12.53 1.25 21.79
N ASP A 12 -11.37 1.18 21.11
CA ASP A 12 -10.05 1.31 21.72
C ASP A 12 -9.57 2.75 21.94
N ASN A 13 -10.28 3.74 21.40
CA ASN A 13 -9.86 5.13 21.37
C ASN A 13 -10.91 6.04 21.98
N THR A 14 -10.47 7.12 22.62
CA THR A 14 -11.38 8.22 22.98
C THR A 14 -11.73 9.05 21.75
N LYS A 15 -12.77 9.87 21.89
CA LYS A 15 -13.14 10.89 20.90
C LYS A 15 -11.96 11.79 20.54
N GLU A 16 -11.25 12.30 21.54
CA GLU A 16 -10.13 13.23 21.37
C GLU A 16 -8.99 12.57 20.59
N GLU A 17 -8.69 11.30 20.88
CA GLU A 17 -7.68 10.53 20.16
C GLU A 17 -8.07 10.34 18.68
N ASN A 18 -9.33 10.01 18.39
CA ASN A 18 -9.81 9.89 17.01
C ASN A 18 -9.72 11.22 16.25
N ILE A 19 -10.10 12.34 16.89
CA ILE A 19 -10.00 13.67 16.27
C ILE A 19 -8.53 14.07 16.05
N GLN A 20 -7.63 13.74 16.98
CA GLN A 20 -6.20 14.01 16.80
C GLN A 20 -5.61 13.15 15.68
N LEU A 21 -5.95 11.86 15.62
CA LEU A 21 -5.55 10.96 14.54
C LEU A 21 -5.96 11.51 13.17
N LEU A 22 -7.20 12.00 13.04
CA LEU A 22 -7.71 12.62 11.81
C LEU A 22 -6.88 13.85 11.39
N LYS A 23 -6.53 14.72 12.34
CA LYS A 23 -5.71 15.92 12.09
C LYS A 23 -4.28 15.56 11.68
N ASP A 24 -3.67 14.61 12.38
CA ASP A 24 -2.31 14.16 12.09
C ASP A 24 -2.25 13.52 10.70
N ALA A 25 -3.19 12.61 10.41
CA ALA A 25 -3.35 11.97 9.10
C ALA A 25 -3.55 13.00 7.98
N HIS A 26 -4.39 14.02 8.20
CA HIS A 26 -4.60 15.12 7.24
C HIS A 26 -3.30 15.88 6.95
N SER A 27 -2.56 16.24 8.01
CA SER A 27 -1.31 16.99 7.88
C SER A 27 -0.23 16.24 7.10
N LEU A 28 -0.32 14.91 7.07
CA LEU A 28 0.57 14.00 6.34
C LEU A 28 0.01 13.59 4.97
N GLY A 29 -1.15 14.11 4.55
CA GLY A 29 -1.74 13.85 3.24
C GLY A 29 -2.47 12.50 3.11
N LEU A 30 -2.72 11.80 4.22
CA LEU A 30 -3.65 10.68 4.21
C LEU A 30 -5.06 11.22 3.97
N SER A 31 -5.82 10.53 3.14
CA SER A 31 -7.07 11.05 2.58
C SER A 31 -8.21 10.04 2.56
N ARG A 32 -7.98 8.81 3.00
CA ARG A 32 -8.99 7.75 3.05
C ARG A 32 -9.14 7.23 4.48
N ILE A 33 -10.38 7.04 4.92
CA ILE A 33 -10.70 6.61 6.28
C ILE A 33 -11.56 5.38 6.19
N PHE A 34 -11.09 4.26 6.73
CA PHE A 34 -11.92 3.07 6.90
C PHE A 34 -12.61 3.12 8.26
N THR A 35 -13.91 2.87 8.31
CA THR A 35 -14.62 2.72 9.58
C THR A 35 -15.74 1.69 9.47
N SER A 36 -15.90 0.91 10.55
CA SER A 36 -17.03 -0.01 10.70
C SER A 36 -17.95 0.51 11.79
N LEU A 37 -19.21 0.76 11.45
CA LEU A 37 -20.22 1.31 12.36
C LEU A 37 -21.05 0.21 13.07
N HIS A 38 -20.51 -1.01 13.16
CA HIS A 38 -21.15 -2.11 13.86
C HIS A 38 -20.75 -2.12 15.35
N ILE A 39 -21.57 -1.53 16.23
CA ILE A 39 -21.21 -1.35 17.65
C ILE A 39 -22.33 -1.88 18.56
N PRO A 40 -22.19 -3.09 19.14
CA PRO A 40 -23.25 -3.72 19.93
C PRO A 40 -23.48 -3.12 21.34
N GLU A 41 -22.51 -2.38 21.90
CA GLU A 41 -22.42 -2.21 23.37
C GLU A 41 -22.18 -0.76 23.86
N ALA A 42 -22.24 0.24 22.98
CA ALA A 42 -21.98 1.64 23.35
C ALA A 42 -23.25 2.42 23.75
N ASN A 43 -23.07 3.52 24.51
CA ASN A 43 -24.12 4.53 24.67
C ASN A 43 -24.38 5.21 23.32
N TYR A 44 -25.42 4.72 22.62
CA TYR A 44 -25.76 5.09 21.25
C TYR A 44 -25.81 6.61 21.03
N GLU A 45 -26.36 7.39 21.95
CA GLU A 45 -26.51 8.84 21.77
C GLU A 45 -25.18 9.59 21.82
N VAL A 46 -24.29 9.22 22.75
CA VAL A 46 -22.95 9.81 22.84
C VAL A 46 -22.14 9.46 21.59
N LEU A 47 -22.16 8.20 21.20
CA LEU A 47 -21.45 7.68 20.05
C LEU A 47 -21.92 8.33 18.74
N LYS A 48 -23.24 8.53 18.55
CA LYS A 48 -23.79 9.25 17.39
C LYS A 48 -23.21 10.66 17.28
N LYS A 49 -23.11 11.38 18.40
CA LYS A 49 -22.53 12.72 18.43
C LYS A 49 -21.06 12.71 18.03
N GLU A 50 -20.29 11.76 18.56
CA GLU A 50 -18.86 11.59 18.22
C GLU A 50 -18.64 11.31 16.74
N VAL A 51 -19.42 10.39 16.16
CA VAL A 51 -19.35 10.05 14.73
C VAL A 51 -19.70 11.27 13.87
N ARG A 52 -20.77 12.01 14.21
CA ARG A 52 -21.16 13.22 13.46
C ARG A 52 -20.09 14.30 13.48
N GLU A 53 -19.48 14.55 14.64
CA GLU A 53 -18.39 15.53 14.77
C GLU A 53 -17.15 15.10 13.98
N PHE A 54 -16.77 13.82 14.04
CA PHE A 54 -15.66 13.29 13.24
C PHE A 54 -15.93 13.41 11.74
N PHE A 55 -17.13 13.02 11.29
CA PHE A 55 -17.52 13.05 9.88
C PHE A 55 -17.55 14.49 9.34
N ALA A 56 -18.04 15.44 10.13
CA ALA A 56 -18.01 16.86 9.77
C ALA A 56 -16.58 17.35 9.53
N LEU A 57 -15.65 17.03 10.45
CA LEU A 57 -14.25 17.43 10.30
C LEU A 57 -13.56 16.72 9.11
N ALA A 58 -13.81 15.43 8.92
CA ALA A 58 -13.28 14.69 7.77
C ALA A 58 -13.79 15.24 6.43
N LYS A 59 -15.05 15.69 6.39
CA LYS A 59 -15.65 16.37 5.24
C LYS A 59 -14.99 17.72 4.97
N GLU A 60 -14.70 18.52 6.01
CA GLU A 60 -13.95 19.78 5.88
C GLU A 60 -12.55 19.56 5.28
N TYR A 61 -11.91 18.43 5.62
CA TYR A 61 -10.62 18.02 5.07
C TYR A 61 -10.70 17.30 3.71
N ASP A 62 -11.89 17.22 3.10
CA ASP A 62 -12.15 16.53 1.84
C ASP A 62 -11.72 15.04 1.84
N MET A 63 -11.73 14.38 3.01
CA MET A 63 -11.37 12.97 3.11
C MET A 63 -12.48 12.03 2.62
N ASP A 64 -12.08 10.88 2.10
CA ASP A 64 -12.94 9.78 1.69
C ASP A 64 -13.22 8.86 2.87
N ILE A 65 -14.38 9.05 3.50
CA ILE A 65 -14.90 8.11 4.50
C ILE A 65 -15.48 6.89 3.77
N ILE A 66 -14.92 5.73 4.08
CA ILE A 66 -15.34 4.40 3.66
C ILE A 66 -16.06 3.76 4.84
N SER A 67 -17.35 3.49 4.67
CA SER A 67 -18.17 2.87 5.72
C SER A 67 -18.80 1.56 5.24
N ASP A 68 -18.72 0.51 6.05
CA ASP A 68 -19.51 -0.71 5.84
C ASP A 68 -21.00 -0.38 5.95
N ILE A 69 -21.76 -0.59 4.86
CA ILE A 69 -23.20 -0.37 4.89
C ILE A 69 -23.94 -1.61 5.39
N SER A 70 -24.88 -1.37 6.29
CA SER A 70 -25.85 -2.34 6.76
C SER A 70 -27.12 -1.61 7.15
N PRO A 71 -28.29 -2.27 7.23
CA PRO A 71 -29.51 -1.65 7.74
C PRO A 71 -29.33 -1.01 9.12
N ASN A 72 -28.48 -1.61 9.96
CA ASN A 72 -28.13 -1.05 11.27
C ASN A 72 -27.29 0.22 11.16
N THR A 73 -26.40 0.32 10.17
CA THR A 73 -25.62 1.53 9.88
C THR A 73 -26.53 2.70 9.53
N PHE A 74 -27.48 2.51 8.60
CA PHE A 74 -28.43 3.56 8.22
C PHE A 74 -29.27 4.03 9.42
N LYS A 75 -29.82 3.08 10.20
CA LYS A 75 -30.57 3.39 11.42
C LYS A 75 -29.73 4.14 12.45
N PHE A 76 -28.47 3.77 12.63
CA PHE A 76 -27.56 4.46 13.54
C PHE A 76 -27.30 5.92 13.11
N LEU A 77 -27.26 6.18 11.80
CA LEU A 77 -27.04 7.52 11.26
C LEU A 77 -28.33 8.36 11.14
N ASP A 78 -29.48 7.80 11.54
CA ASP A 78 -30.83 8.38 11.36
C ASP A 78 -31.17 8.59 9.87
N LEU A 79 -30.76 7.65 9.01
CA LEU A 79 -31.00 7.63 7.58
C LEU A 79 -31.99 6.51 7.21
N GLU A 80 -32.72 6.71 6.12
CA GLU A 80 -33.49 5.63 5.50
C GLU A 80 -32.56 4.58 4.88
N ASP A 81 -33.04 3.35 4.76
CA ASP A 81 -32.27 2.29 4.14
C ASP A 81 -31.92 2.67 2.70
N MET A 82 -30.65 2.51 2.32
CA MET A 82 -30.11 2.90 1.02
C MET A 82 -30.19 4.41 0.70
N ASP A 83 -30.30 5.29 1.70
CA ASP A 83 -30.18 6.76 1.50
C ASP A 83 -28.73 7.19 1.22
N LEU A 84 -28.29 6.97 -0.02
CA LEU A 84 -26.98 7.37 -0.51
C LEU A 84 -26.81 8.90 -0.49
N LYS A 85 -27.88 9.67 -0.67
CA LYS A 85 -27.80 11.13 -0.62
C LYS A 85 -27.47 11.59 0.80
N GLY A 86 -28.15 11.05 1.80
CA GLY A 86 -27.88 11.32 3.22
C GLY A 86 -26.44 10.99 3.61
N LEU A 87 -25.92 9.84 3.17
CA LEU A 87 -24.50 9.47 3.38
C LEU A 87 -23.54 10.50 2.77
N LYS A 88 -23.78 10.93 1.52
CA LYS A 88 -22.98 11.97 0.87
C LYS A 88 -23.03 13.29 1.62
N ASP A 89 -24.21 13.70 2.08
CA ASP A 89 -24.40 14.93 2.83
C ASP A 89 -23.63 14.91 4.17
N MET A 90 -23.43 13.72 4.75
CA MET A 90 -22.56 13.50 5.92
C MET A 90 -21.06 13.46 5.60
N GLY A 91 -20.66 13.45 4.33
CA GLY A 91 -19.24 13.40 3.91
C GLY A 91 -18.74 12.00 3.55
N VAL A 92 -19.61 10.98 3.56
CA VAL A 92 -19.26 9.64 3.06
C VAL A 92 -19.12 9.70 1.55
N LYS A 93 -17.96 9.27 1.03
CA LYS A 93 -17.68 9.22 -0.40
C LYS A 93 -17.63 7.79 -0.94
N THR A 94 -17.45 6.80 -0.08
CA THR A 94 -17.38 5.39 -0.46
C THR A 94 -18.19 4.53 0.50
N ILE A 95 -18.98 3.61 -0.05
CA ILE A 95 -19.70 2.58 0.73
C ILE A 95 -19.10 1.22 0.46
N ARG A 96 -18.84 0.46 1.52
CA ARG A 96 -18.29 -0.89 1.41
C ARG A 96 -19.40 -1.93 1.47
N ILE A 97 -19.39 -2.81 0.47
CA ILE A 97 -20.35 -3.90 0.29
C ILE A 97 -19.68 -5.20 0.73
N ASP A 98 -20.04 -5.69 1.91
CA ASP A 98 -19.46 -6.94 2.45
C ASP A 98 -20.35 -8.16 2.19
N PHE A 99 -21.66 -8.07 2.47
CA PHE A 99 -22.61 -9.16 2.24
C PHE A 99 -24.02 -8.63 2.01
N GLY A 100 -24.87 -9.44 1.34
CA GLY A 100 -26.32 -9.23 1.31
C GLY A 100 -26.87 -8.47 0.11
N TYR A 101 -26.04 -8.12 -0.87
CA TYR A 101 -26.46 -7.43 -2.10
C TYR A 101 -26.23 -8.29 -3.33
N SER A 102 -27.21 -8.32 -4.23
CA SER A 102 -27.07 -9.01 -5.51
C SER A 102 -26.16 -8.24 -6.47
N GLU A 103 -25.69 -8.91 -7.52
CA GLU A 103 -24.93 -8.25 -8.58
C GLU A 103 -25.74 -7.14 -9.28
N GLU A 104 -27.07 -7.30 -9.36
CA GLU A 104 -27.99 -6.30 -9.89
C GLU A 104 -28.03 -5.04 -9.01
N ASP A 105 -28.08 -5.23 -7.68
CA ASP A 105 -28.03 -4.15 -6.71
C ASP A 105 -26.70 -3.40 -6.79
N ILE A 106 -25.57 -4.14 -6.83
CA ILE A 106 -24.22 -3.56 -6.94
C ILE A 106 -24.10 -2.75 -8.23
N ALA A 107 -24.56 -3.28 -9.36
CA ALA A 107 -24.52 -2.57 -10.63
C ALA A 107 -25.39 -1.30 -10.59
N LYS A 108 -26.60 -1.37 -10.02
CA LYS A 108 -27.45 -0.19 -9.83
C LYS A 108 -26.79 0.85 -8.93
N MET A 109 -26.21 0.43 -7.82
CA MET A 109 -25.48 1.30 -6.89
C MET A 109 -24.28 1.95 -7.56
N SER A 110 -23.51 1.23 -8.39
CA SER A 110 -22.34 1.80 -9.07
C SER A 110 -22.69 2.96 -9.99
N ARG A 111 -23.93 3.01 -10.51
CA ARG A 111 -24.44 4.06 -11.40
C ARG A 111 -25.19 5.18 -10.66
N ASN A 112 -25.07 5.29 -9.34
CA ASN A 112 -25.77 6.32 -8.57
C ASN A 112 -25.36 7.74 -9.01
N GLU A 113 -26.31 8.68 -8.95
CA GLU A 113 -26.09 10.07 -9.36
C GLU A 113 -25.36 10.93 -8.31
N TYR A 114 -25.14 10.38 -7.11
CA TYR A 114 -24.54 11.09 -5.99
C TYR A 114 -23.01 11.08 -6.06
N GLY A 115 -22.40 10.23 -6.89
CA GLY A 115 -20.95 10.10 -7.00
C GLY A 115 -20.33 9.38 -5.80
N ILE A 116 -21.14 8.59 -5.07
CA ILE A 116 -20.63 7.68 -4.04
C ILE A 116 -19.99 6.47 -4.73
N LYS A 117 -18.75 6.15 -4.36
CA LYS A 117 -18.05 4.95 -4.82
C LYS A 117 -18.55 3.72 -4.11
N ILE A 118 -18.52 2.59 -4.82
CA ILE A 118 -18.82 1.28 -4.28
C ILE A 118 -17.51 0.53 -4.06
N GLN A 119 -17.28 0.05 -2.85
CA GLN A 119 -16.11 -0.74 -2.51
C GLN A 119 -16.50 -2.20 -2.31
N LEU A 120 -15.99 -3.07 -3.18
CA LEU A 120 -16.20 -4.50 -3.08
C LEU A 120 -15.23 -5.14 -2.07
N ASN A 121 -15.63 -6.28 -1.51
CA ASN A 121 -14.71 -7.11 -0.74
C ASN A 121 -13.74 -7.86 -1.67
N ALA A 122 -12.51 -7.36 -1.81
CA ALA A 122 -11.51 -7.94 -2.70
C ALA A 122 -11.09 -9.37 -2.31
N SER A 123 -11.28 -9.77 -1.04
CA SER A 123 -10.90 -11.10 -0.58
C SER A 123 -11.90 -12.19 -1.01
N THR A 124 -13.14 -11.85 -1.34
CA THR A 124 -14.21 -12.83 -1.62
C THR A 124 -14.62 -12.88 -3.09
N ILE A 125 -14.27 -11.88 -3.91
CA ILE A 125 -14.58 -11.86 -5.36
C ILE A 125 -14.06 -13.10 -6.08
N THR A 126 -14.79 -13.50 -7.13
CA THR A 126 -14.42 -14.59 -8.05
C THR A 126 -14.65 -14.14 -9.49
N GLU A 127 -14.12 -14.87 -10.47
CA GLU A 127 -14.46 -14.61 -11.87
C GLU A 127 -15.96 -14.81 -12.11
N GLU A 128 -16.59 -15.83 -11.51
CA GLU A 128 -18.03 -16.08 -11.64
C GLU A 128 -18.88 -14.90 -11.13
N PHE A 129 -18.49 -14.31 -9.99
CA PHE A 129 -19.14 -13.11 -9.46
C PHE A 129 -19.09 -11.98 -10.49
N PHE A 130 -17.93 -11.75 -11.10
CA PHE A 130 -17.81 -10.72 -12.11
C PHE A 130 -18.50 -11.07 -13.43
N ASP A 131 -18.55 -12.33 -13.85
CA ASP A 131 -19.29 -12.74 -15.05
C ASP A 131 -20.80 -12.47 -14.92
N LYS A 132 -21.34 -12.54 -13.70
CA LYS A 132 -22.72 -12.14 -13.38
C LYS A 132 -22.85 -10.61 -13.31
N LEU A 133 -21.92 -9.95 -12.63
CA LEU A 133 -21.93 -8.50 -12.48
C LEU A 133 -21.82 -7.79 -13.84
N ASP A 134 -20.94 -8.26 -14.74
CA ASP A 134 -20.75 -7.72 -16.08
C ASP A 134 -22.06 -7.71 -16.89
N LYS A 135 -22.92 -8.72 -16.72
CA LYS A 135 -24.26 -8.78 -17.38
C LYS A 135 -25.21 -7.69 -16.87
N CYS A 136 -24.97 -7.16 -15.68
CA CYS A 136 -25.74 -6.10 -15.07
C CYS A 136 -25.25 -4.68 -15.44
N SER A 137 -24.21 -4.58 -16.30
CA SER A 137 -23.66 -3.33 -16.83
C SER A 137 -23.22 -2.30 -15.77
N PRO A 138 -22.39 -2.69 -14.77
CA PRO A 138 -21.93 -1.78 -13.72
C PRO A 138 -21.07 -0.64 -14.29
N ASP A 139 -20.95 0.45 -13.55
CA ASP A 139 -19.93 1.46 -13.80
C ASP A 139 -18.69 1.20 -12.95
N TYR A 140 -17.71 0.48 -13.51
CA TYR A 140 -16.46 0.15 -12.81
C TYR A 140 -15.59 1.38 -12.51
N SER A 141 -15.78 2.53 -13.16
CA SER A 141 -15.04 3.75 -12.82
C SER A 141 -15.41 4.27 -11.42
N ASN A 142 -16.59 3.88 -10.94
CA ASN A 142 -17.12 4.19 -9.62
C ASN A 142 -16.96 3.03 -8.62
N VAL A 143 -16.12 2.04 -8.94
CA VAL A 143 -15.86 0.87 -8.09
C VAL A 143 -14.38 0.78 -7.72
N ASP A 144 -14.11 0.54 -6.44
CA ASP A 144 -12.82 0.00 -5.99
C ASP A 144 -13.03 -1.26 -5.15
N ALA A 145 -11.96 -1.89 -4.69
CA ALA A 145 -12.07 -3.10 -3.88
C ALA A 145 -11.04 -3.07 -2.74
N LEU A 146 -11.48 -3.40 -1.53
CA LEU A 146 -10.63 -3.44 -0.34
C LEU A 146 -10.62 -4.85 0.23
N HIS A 147 -9.43 -5.42 0.33
CA HIS A 147 -9.21 -6.70 1.00
C HIS A 147 -9.61 -6.62 2.46
N ASN A 148 -10.06 -7.75 3.00
CA ASN A 148 -10.22 -7.88 4.44
C ASN A 148 -8.87 -7.74 5.17
N PHE A 149 -8.95 -7.30 6.42
CA PHE A 149 -7.94 -7.59 7.43
C PHE A 149 -8.35 -8.81 8.24
N TYR A 150 -7.39 -9.42 8.94
CA TYR A 150 -7.61 -10.69 9.63
C TYR A 150 -7.08 -10.63 11.08
N PRO A 151 -7.98 -10.40 12.06
CA PRO A 151 -7.60 -10.27 13.47
C PRO A 151 -7.04 -11.56 14.08
N ARG A 152 -7.42 -12.73 13.57
CA ARG A 152 -6.98 -14.02 14.11
C ARG A 152 -5.67 -14.44 13.44
N VAL A 153 -4.65 -14.73 14.25
CA VAL A 153 -3.37 -15.27 13.78
C VAL A 153 -3.57 -16.53 12.93
N GLY A 154 -2.84 -16.62 11.82
CA GLY A 154 -2.89 -17.74 10.87
C GLY A 154 -4.12 -17.75 9.97
N THR A 155 -4.78 -16.61 9.76
CA THR A 155 -5.99 -16.53 8.90
C THR A 155 -5.94 -15.46 7.82
N ALA A 156 -4.92 -14.59 7.85
CA ALA A 156 -4.71 -13.64 6.78
C ALA A 156 -4.33 -14.37 5.48
N ILE A 157 -4.62 -13.74 4.34
CA ILE A 157 -4.45 -14.41 3.04
C ILE A 157 -2.96 -14.52 2.69
N SER A 158 -2.64 -15.51 1.86
CA SER A 158 -1.32 -15.64 1.27
C SER A 158 -1.10 -14.60 0.16
N GLU A 159 0.17 -14.33 -0.13
CA GLU A 159 0.59 -13.52 -1.28
C GLU A 159 -0.02 -14.04 -2.59
N GLU A 160 0.02 -15.36 -2.82
CA GLU A 160 -0.55 -16.01 -4.01
C GLU A 160 -2.05 -15.72 -4.17
N CYS A 161 -2.80 -15.79 -3.06
CA CYS A 161 -4.22 -15.48 -3.06
C CYS A 161 -4.44 -14.01 -3.46
N MET A 162 -3.70 -13.07 -2.86
CA MET A 162 -3.80 -11.65 -3.21
C MET A 162 -3.46 -11.40 -4.69
N ILE A 163 -2.38 -11.97 -5.21
CA ILE A 163 -2.01 -11.83 -6.63
C ILE A 163 -3.16 -12.28 -7.54
N ASN A 164 -3.76 -13.43 -7.24
CA ASN A 164 -4.89 -13.94 -8.01
C ASN A 164 -6.08 -12.96 -7.98
N LYS A 165 -6.51 -12.53 -6.78
CA LYS A 165 -7.63 -11.57 -6.63
C LYS A 165 -7.34 -10.24 -7.32
N ASN A 166 -6.13 -9.70 -7.17
CA ASN A 166 -5.71 -8.46 -7.81
C ASN A 166 -5.75 -8.58 -9.34
N ASN A 167 -5.38 -9.72 -9.91
CA ASN A 167 -5.46 -9.95 -11.35
C ASN A 167 -6.90 -9.99 -11.85
N ILE A 168 -7.82 -10.59 -11.11
CA ILE A 168 -9.27 -10.59 -11.44
C ILE A 168 -9.80 -9.15 -11.47
N LEU A 169 -9.44 -8.34 -10.48
CA LEU A 169 -9.87 -6.92 -10.37
C LEU A 169 -9.29 -6.06 -11.50
N LYS A 170 -7.99 -6.23 -11.81
CA LYS A 170 -7.29 -5.45 -12.84
C LYS A 170 -7.88 -5.64 -14.24
N LYS A 171 -8.45 -6.81 -14.56
CA LYS A 171 -9.16 -7.04 -15.85
C LYS A 171 -10.30 -6.04 -16.10
N ARG A 172 -10.84 -5.45 -15.03
CA ARG A 172 -11.95 -4.48 -15.06
C ARG A 172 -11.52 -3.08 -14.62
N ASN A 173 -10.21 -2.82 -14.56
CA ASN A 173 -9.62 -1.56 -14.08
C ASN A 173 -10.05 -1.18 -12.65
N ILE A 174 -10.44 -2.15 -11.84
CA ILE A 174 -10.80 -1.93 -10.43
C ILE A 174 -9.50 -1.87 -9.62
N ASN A 175 -9.38 -0.84 -8.80
CA ASN A 175 -8.19 -0.63 -7.98
C ASN A 175 -8.27 -1.48 -6.70
N PRO A 176 -7.35 -2.45 -6.50
CA PRO A 176 -7.27 -3.20 -5.26
C PRO A 176 -6.64 -2.36 -4.15
N CYS A 177 -7.14 -2.53 -2.93
CA CYS A 177 -6.65 -1.89 -1.72
C CYS A 177 -6.46 -2.95 -0.63
N ALA A 178 -5.57 -2.71 0.32
CA ALA A 178 -5.27 -3.67 1.39
C ALA A 178 -4.86 -2.98 2.70
N PHE A 179 -4.81 -3.76 3.78
CA PHE A 179 -4.45 -3.30 5.12
C PHE A 179 -3.06 -3.78 5.55
N VAL A 180 -2.33 -2.89 6.21
CA VAL A 180 -1.22 -3.19 7.10
C VAL A 180 -1.65 -3.02 8.54
N GLN A 181 -1.02 -3.74 9.47
CA GLN A 181 -1.26 -3.53 10.89
C GLN A 181 -0.50 -2.31 11.43
N SER A 182 -0.94 -1.76 12.56
CA SER A 182 -0.08 -0.92 13.41
C SER A 182 0.49 -1.74 14.56
N ASN A 183 1.71 -1.42 14.95
CA ASN A 183 2.41 -1.94 16.11
C ASN A 183 2.22 -1.05 17.37
N ASN A 184 1.59 0.14 17.24
CA ASN A 184 1.34 1.07 18.34
C ASN A 184 0.12 0.67 19.20
N ARG A 185 -1.11 0.78 18.68
CA ARG A 185 -2.33 0.35 19.39
C ARG A 185 -3.18 -0.55 18.51
N LYS A 186 -3.03 -1.85 18.74
CA LYS A 186 -3.77 -2.89 18.01
C LYS A 186 -5.23 -2.95 18.42
N ARG A 187 -6.12 -3.28 17.47
CA ARG A 187 -7.57 -3.31 17.71
C ARG A 187 -7.98 -4.44 18.64
N SER A 188 -8.87 -4.12 19.57
CA SER A 188 -9.58 -5.12 20.39
C SER A 188 -10.49 -6.05 19.55
N PRO A 189 -10.90 -7.21 20.10
CA PRO A 189 -10.50 -7.76 21.40
C PRO A 189 -9.16 -8.51 21.39
N LEU A 190 -8.72 -9.01 20.24
CA LEU A 190 -7.56 -9.92 20.16
C LEU A 190 -6.21 -9.19 20.27
N LYS A 191 -6.12 -7.96 19.74
CA LYS A 191 -4.88 -7.18 19.71
C LYS A 191 -3.70 -7.89 19.02
N ASP A 192 -4.00 -8.79 18.08
CA ASP A 192 -3.02 -9.53 17.27
C ASP A 192 -2.65 -8.81 15.95
N GLY A 193 -3.15 -7.59 15.76
CA GLY A 193 -2.92 -6.77 14.56
C GLY A 193 -3.90 -7.09 13.43
N LEU A 194 -4.11 -6.12 12.55
CA LEU A 194 -5.06 -6.21 11.43
C LEU A 194 -4.39 -6.17 10.04
N PRO A 195 -3.47 -7.10 9.71
CA PRO A 195 -2.91 -7.18 8.37
C PRO A 195 -3.85 -7.88 7.39
N THR A 196 -3.69 -7.60 6.09
CA THR A 196 -4.30 -8.40 5.01
C THR A 196 -3.49 -9.65 4.69
N LEU A 197 -2.16 -9.57 4.66
CA LEU A 197 -1.27 -10.73 4.45
C LEU A 197 -0.78 -11.29 5.77
N GLU A 198 -0.70 -12.62 5.88
CA GLU A 198 -0.20 -13.23 7.13
C GLU A 198 1.30 -12.96 7.32
N ASP A 199 2.07 -12.91 6.23
CA ASP A 199 3.49 -12.56 6.24
C ASP A 199 3.77 -11.13 6.74
N HIS A 200 2.75 -10.26 6.78
CA HIS A 200 2.86 -8.89 7.30
C HIS A 200 2.56 -8.80 8.80
N ARG A 201 2.21 -9.91 9.45
CA ARG A 201 1.91 -9.88 10.88
C ARG A 201 3.16 -9.57 11.69
N GLY A 202 3.09 -8.52 12.49
CA GLY A 202 4.20 -8.00 13.29
C GLY A 202 5.23 -7.17 12.51
N MET A 203 5.08 -7.04 11.19
CA MET A 203 5.98 -6.26 10.35
C MET A 203 5.74 -4.76 10.55
N ASP A 204 6.76 -3.94 10.31
CA ASP A 204 6.63 -2.49 10.34
C ASP A 204 5.78 -1.97 9.17
N VAL A 205 5.06 -0.87 9.42
CA VAL A 205 4.11 -0.28 8.45
C VAL A 205 4.78 0.00 7.11
N ARG A 206 5.99 0.57 7.12
CA ARG A 206 6.75 0.92 5.90
C ARG A 206 7.05 -0.32 5.07
N GLU A 207 7.57 -1.38 5.69
CA GLU A 207 7.96 -2.62 5.01
C GLU A 207 6.75 -3.34 4.41
N ALA A 208 5.68 -3.49 5.20
CA ALA A 208 4.46 -4.14 4.76
C ALA A 208 3.79 -3.35 3.62
N ALA A 209 3.73 -2.02 3.73
CA ALA A 209 3.15 -1.16 2.69
C ALA A 209 3.96 -1.18 1.40
N ASN A 210 5.30 -1.15 1.47
CA ASN A 210 6.18 -1.30 0.31
C ASN A 210 5.87 -2.61 -0.45
N HIS A 211 5.71 -3.73 0.27
CA HIS A 211 5.30 -4.99 -0.35
C HIS A 211 3.89 -4.93 -0.97
N LEU A 212 2.90 -4.35 -0.29
CA LEU A 212 1.54 -4.23 -0.85
C LEU A 212 1.51 -3.38 -2.13
N PHE A 213 2.29 -2.31 -2.21
CA PHE A 213 2.44 -1.51 -3.43
C PHE A 213 3.18 -2.28 -4.53
N ALA A 214 4.19 -3.09 -4.19
CA ALA A 214 4.86 -3.99 -5.13
C ALA A 214 3.89 -5.04 -5.73
N LEU A 215 2.93 -5.52 -4.94
CA LEU A 215 1.83 -6.41 -5.36
C LEU A 215 0.75 -5.70 -6.21
N GLY A 216 0.87 -4.39 -6.38
CA GLY A 216 0.01 -3.56 -7.22
C GLY A 216 -1.29 -3.12 -6.56
N ASN A 217 -1.34 -3.10 -5.23
CA ASN A 217 -2.41 -2.40 -4.50
C ASN A 217 -2.29 -0.88 -4.75
N LYS A 218 -3.42 -0.21 -4.97
CA LYS A 218 -3.48 1.23 -5.25
C LYS A 218 -3.52 2.06 -3.97
N SER A 219 -4.26 1.59 -2.98
CA SER A 219 -4.31 2.21 -1.65
C SER A 219 -3.93 1.21 -0.57
N VAL A 220 -3.20 1.69 0.43
CA VAL A 220 -2.86 0.93 1.64
C VAL A 220 -3.43 1.66 2.85
N PHE A 221 -4.03 0.90 3.74
CA PHE A 221 -4.66 1.40 4.96
C PHE A 221 -3.93 0.85 6.19
N ILE A 222 -3.76 1.67 7.22
CA ILE A 222 -3.46 1.13 8.56
C ILE A 222 -4.76 0.63 9.17
N GLY A 223 -4.82 -0.68 9.44
CA GLY A 223 -6.01 -1.36 9.92
C GLY A 223 -6.31 -1.11 11.40
N ASP A 224 -5.30 -1.06 12.26
CA ASP A 224 -5.48 -1.01 13.71
C ASP A 224 -5.93 0.37 14.25
N SER A 225 -6.37 0.39 15.52
CA SER A 225 -7.14 1.49 16.10
C SER A 225 -6.42 2.83 16.17
N LEU A 226 -5.16 2.86 16.58
CA LEU A 226 -4.41 4.11 16.74
C LEU A 226 -2.95 3.93 16.33
N PRO A 227 -2.58 4.19 15.06
CA PRO A 227 -1.18 4.27 14.68
C PRO A 227 -0.46 5.40 15.41
N SER A 228 0.85 5.23 15.58
CA SER A 228 1.70 6.33 16.00
C SER A 228 1.86 7.36 14.87
N LEU A 229 2.25 8.58 15.22
CA LEU A 229 2.59 9.61 14.23
C LEU A 229 3.71 9.14 13.27
N GLU A 230 4.65 8.32 13.76
CA GLU A 230 5.74 7.80 12.94
C GLU A 230 5.25 6.77 11.92
N GLU A 231 4.34 5.86 12.32
CA GLU A 231 3.71 4.91 11.40
C GLU A 231 2.89 5.62 10.30
N LEU A 232 2.24 6.74 10.63
CA LEU A 232 1.55 7.56 9.63
C LEU A 232 2.54 8.16 8.61
N LYS A 233 3.70 8.67 9.06
CA LYS A 233 4.76 9.19 8.17
C LYS A 233 5.39 8.10 7.34
N ASP A 234 5.61 6.93 7.93
CA ASP A 234 6.15 5.75 7.26
C ASP A 234 5.28 5.38 6.06
N LEU A 235 3.96 5.36 6.24
CA LEU A 235 3.04 5.11 5.13
C LEU A 235 3.01 6.27 4.13
N SER A 236 2.89 7.52 4.60
CA SER A 236 2.66 8.68 3.72
C SER A 236 3.88 9.09 2.89
N SER A 237 5.08 8.69 3.31
CA SER A 237 6.34 9.04 2.62
C SER A 237 6.75 8.04 1.54
N LEU A 238 6.08 6.88 1.44
CA LEU A 238 6.32 5.91 0.38
C LEU A 238 5.78 6.42 -0.97
N ASP A 239 6.54 6.29 -2.06
CA ASP A 239 5.97 6.39 -3.42
C ASP A 239 5.40 5.02 -3.84
N PRO A 240 4.09 4.88 -4.06
CA PRO A 240 3.46 3.61 -4.44
C PRO A 240 3.97 3.01 -5.75
N ASN A 241 4.67 3.80 -6.57
CA ASN A 241 5.20 3.35 -7.86
C ASN A 241 6.65 2.88 -7.76
N VAL A 242 7.34 3.11 -6.64
CA VAL A 242 8.76 2.82 -6.44
C VAL A 242 8.92 1.75 -5.36
N ILE A 243 9.67 0.70 -5.66
CA ILE A 243 10.05 -0.30 -4.65
C ILE A 243 11.26 0.20 -3.88
N GLU A 244 11.17 0.23 -2.55
CA GLU A 244 12.31 0.54 -1.70
C GLU A 244 13.09 -0.74 -1.36
N LEU A 245 14.42 -0.65 -1.35
CA LEU A 245 15.31 -1.74 -0.96
C LEU A 245 16.33 -1.20 0.06
N ASP A 246 16.42 -1.83 1.23
CA ASP A 246 17.43 -1.50 2.22
C ASP A 246 18.77 -2.11 1.84
N ILE A 247 19.83 -1.32 1.93
CA ILE A 247 21.18 -1.69 1.48
C ILE A 247 22.25 -1.44 2.53
N GLU A 248 23.18 -2.39 2.63
CA GLU A 248 24.46 -2.21 3.30
C GLU A 248 25.47 -1.64 2.31
N VAL A 249 25.92 -0.40 2.56
CA VAL A 249 26.87 0.28 1.70
C VAL A 249 28.30 -0.20 1.98
N LYS A 250 29.04 -0.51 0.92
CA LYS A 250 30.41 -1.05 0.98
C LYS A 250 31.47 -0.06 0.51
N THR A 251 31.09 1.12 0.02
CA THR A 251 31.99 2.15 -0.50
C THR A 251 31.89 3.45 0.29
N THR A 252 32.97 4.23 0.32
CA THR A 252 33.00 5.61 0.81
C THR A 252 33.19 6.62 -0.32
N ASP A 253 33.29 6.15 -1.57
CA ASP A 253 33.47 7.02 -2.73
C ASP A 253 32.22 7.87 -3.00
N LYS A 254 32.42 9.18 -3.10
CA LYS A 254 31.31 10.15 -3.23
C LYS A 254 30.52 10.00 -4.51
N VAL A 255 31.15 9.59 -5.62
CA VAL A 255 30.48 9.42 -6.91
C VAL A 255 29.60 8.17 -6.86
N MET A 256 30.13 7.06 -6.36
CA MET A 256 29.36 5.82 -6.18
C MET A 256 28.21 6.00 -5.18
N LEU A 257 28.44 6.72 -4.08
CA LEU A 257 27.37 7.09 -3.15
C LEU A 257 26.30 7.91 -3.86
N ARG A 258 26.67 8.97 -4.59
CA ARG A 258 25.68 9.78 -5.34
C ARG A 258 24.83 8.94 -6.30
N ILE A 259 25.41 7.93 -6.94
CA ILE A 259 24.65 6.98 -7.77
C ILE A 259 23.70 6.15 -6.89
N LEU A 260 24.10 5.68 -5.71
CA LEU A 260 23.19 4.94 -4.81
C LEU A 260 22.00 5.77 -4.29
N ASP A 261 22.06 7.10 -4.31
CA ASP A 261 20.96 7.99 -3.89
C ASP A 261 19.85 8.19 -4.96
N GLY A 262 20.00 7.60 -6.14
CA GLY A 262 19.08 7.76 -7.26
C GLY A 262 17.79 6.92 -7.14
N VAL A 263 16.73 7.39 -7.79
CA VAL A 263 15.55 6.58 -8.15
C VAL A 263 15.72 6.09 -9.58
N TYR A 264 15.57 4.79 -9.78
CA TYR A 264 15.87 4.13 -11.05
C TYR A 264 14.66 3.42 -11.62
N THR A 265 14.62 3.34 -12.95
CA THR A 265 13.71 2.46 -13.68
C THR A 265 14.49 1.25 -14.16
N ALA A 266 14.00 0.05 -13.82
CA ALA A 266 14.53 -1.18 -14.37
C ALA A 266 14.34 -1.19 -15.89
N ARG A 267 15.40 -1.51 -16.63
CA ARG A 267 15.37 -1.58 -18.09
C ARG A 267 14.29 -2.55 -18.58
N THR A 268 13.61 -2.19 -19.67
CA THR A 268 12.52 -2.99 -20.26
C THR A 268 13.01 -4.25 -20.98
N ASP A 269 14.27 -4.25 -21.46
CA ASP A 269 14.98 -5.44 -21.95
C ASP A 269 15.61 -6.20 -20.77
N GLU A 270 14.77 -6.90 -20.00
CA GLU A 270 15.19 -7.61 -18.79
C GLU A 270 16.36 -8.56 -19.03
N ALA A 271 17.43 -8.39 -18.24
CA ALA A 271 18.52 -9.34 -18.23
C ALA A 271 18.20 -10.51 -17.31
N ARG A 272 18.64 -11.71 -17.71
CA ARG A 272 18.53 -12.92 -16.89
C ARG A 272 19.21 -12.74 -15.52
N ASP A 273 20.43 -12.18 -15.55
CA ASP A 273 21.38 -12.23 -14.42
C ASP A 273 21.39 -10.97 -13.56
N ALA A 274 20.70 -9.89 -13.96
CA ALA A 274 20.72 -8.63 -13.22
C ALA A 274 19.49 -7.74 -13.51
N ILE A 275 19.10 -6.94 -12.52
CA ILE A 275 18.24 -5.77 -12.73
C ILE A 275 19.16 -4.60 -13.06
N ARG A 276 18.96 -4.00 -14.23
CA ARG A 276 19.82 -2.93 -14.74
C ARG A 276 19.09 -1.59 -14.63
N ALA A 277 19.72 -0.60 -14.01
CA ALA A 277 19.18 0.75 -13.87
C ALA A 277 19.31 1.54 -15.19
N SER A 278 18.23 2.14 -15.67
CA SER A 278 18.22 2.84 -16.96
C SER A 278 18.96 4.18 -16.90
N GLU A 279 18.84 4.89 -15.79
CA GLU A 279 19.27 6.28 -15.64
C GLU A 279 20.68 6.43 -15.03
N SER A 280 21.28 5.36 -14.50
CA SER A 280 22.47 5.46 -13.64
C SER A 280 23.66 6.15 -14.30
N ARG A 281 23.92 5.86 -15.58
CA ARG A 281 25.04 6.46 -16.32
C ARG A 281 24.88 7.96 -16.55
N LEU A 282 23.65 8.48 -16.54
CA LEU A 282 23.38 9.91 -16.74
C LEU A 282 23.81 10.74 -15.51
N ILE A 283 23.97 10.11 -14.34
CA ILE A 283 24.33 10.75 -13.07
C ILE A 283 25.83 11.04 -12.97
N LEU A 284 26.66 10.42 -13.82
CA LEU A 284 28.12 10.58 -13.78
C LEU A 284 28.55 12.03 -14.00
N ASN A 285 27.91 12.76 -14.90
CA ASN A 285 28.22 14.16 -15.20
C ASN A 285 29.74 14.45 -15.40
N GLY A 286 30.45 13.54 -16.07
CA GLY A 286 31.89 13.64 -16.32
C GLY A 286 32.80 13.04 -15.23
N ASP A 287 32.25 12.61 -14.10
CA ASP A 287 33.02 11.90 -13.07
C ASP A 287 33.48 10.51 -13.55
N VAL A 288 34.63 10.08 -13.04
CA VAL A 288 35.24 8.77 -13.35
C VAL A 288 35.05 7.83 -12.16
N ILE A 289 34.67 6.59 -12.45
CA ILE A 289 34.57 5.53 -11.45
C ILE A 289 35.84 4.68 -11.49
N GLU A 290 36.65 4.78 -10.45
CA GLU A 290 37.86 3.97 -10.31
C GLU A 290 37.55 2.52 -9.88
N PRO A 291 38.38 1.53 -10.23
CA PRO A 291 38.21 0.16 -9.76
C PRO A 291 38.18 0.06 -8.22
N PHE A 292 37.17 -0.65 -7.70
CA PHE A 292 36.91 -0.79 -6.27
C PHE A 292 36.23 -2.13 -6.00
N ASN A 293 36.77 -2.92 -5.07
CA ASN A 293 36.14 -4.16 -4.59
C ASN A 293 35.69 -5.10 -5.74
N THR A 294 36.60 -5.38 -6.68
CA THR A 294 36.34 -6.11 -7.93
C THR A 294 36.42 -7.62 -7.74
N VAL A 295 35.80 -8.15 -6.69
CA VAL A 295 35.87 -9.56 -6.28
C VAL A 295 34.67 -10.37 -6.80
N ASN A 296 34.62 -11.66 -6.45
CA ASN A 296 33.45 -12.51 -6.69
C ASN A 296 32.17 -11.91 -6.08
N LYS A 297 31.08 -12.02 -6.81
CA LYS A 297 29.79 -11.38 -6.53
C LYS A 297 28.72 -12.38 -6.17
N LYS A 298 27.85 -11.99 -5.26
CA LYS A 298 26.71 -12.79 -4.80
C LYS A 298 25.39 -12.19 -5.28
N ILE A 299 24.34 -13.00 -5.27
CA ILE A 299 22.97 -12.54 -5.45
C ILE A 299 22.68 -11.40 -4.45
N GLY A 300 22.05 -10.32 -4.93
CA GLY A 300 21.72 -9.13 -4.14
C GLY A 300 22.86 -8.13 -3.99
N ASP A 301 24.07 -8.42 -4.48
CA ASP A 301 25.11 -7.39 -4.58
C ASP A 301 24.68 -6.31 -5.59
N ILE A 302 24.99 -5.06 -5.26
CA ILE A 302 24.80 -3.91 -6.12
C ILE A 302 26.17 -3.57 -6.70
N SER A 303 26.24 -3.61 -8.03
CA SER A 303 27.45 -3.32 -8.78
C SER A 303 27.34 -2.03 -9.57
N ILE A 304 28.48 -1.36 -9.74
CA ILE A 304 28.62 -0.24 -10.66
C ILE A 304 29.84 -0.49 -11.55
N ASP A 305 29.64 -0.38 -12.86
CA ASP A 305 30.71 -0.53 -13.84
C ASP A 305 31.73 0.61 -13.72
N ASN A 306 33.01 0.27 -13.64
CA ASN A 306 34.10 1.24 -13.49
C ASN A 306 34.68 1.65 -14.87
N LYS A 307 35.71 2.52 -14.87
CA LYS A 307 36.32 3.07 -16.09
C LYS A 307 36.81 2.02 -17.08
N GLU A 308 37.19 0.84 -16.60
CA GLU A 308 37.68 -0.26 -17.44
C GLU A 308 36.56 -0.90 -18.27
N TYR A 309 35.28 -0.65 -17.92
CA TYR A 309 34.12 -1.04 -18.74
C TYR A 309 33.76 0.00 -19.82
N MET A 310 34.59 1.03 -20.02
CA MET A 310 34.48 2.01 -21.09
C MET A 310 33.08 2.63 -21.19
N ARG A 311 32.36 2.43 -22.31
CA ARG A 311 31.02 2.99 -22.55
C ARG A 311 29.96 2.57 -21.53
N TYR A 312 30.24 1.54 -20.72
CA TYR A 312 29.34 1.06 -19.67
C TYR A 312 29.64 1.65 -18.30
N MET A 313 30.74 2.38 -18.12
CA MET A 313 31.08 3.05 -16.85
C MET A 313 29.85 3.78 -16.28
N GLY A 314 29.56 3.53 -15.00
CA GLY A 314 28.40 4.06 -14.29
C GLY A 314 27.10 3.25 -14.43
N GLU A 315 27.09 2.14 -15.17
CA GLU A 315 25.93 1.25 -15.19
C GLU A 315 25.76 0.60 -13.82
N LEU A 316 24.60 0.84 -13.18
CA LEU A 316 24.24 0.27 -11.89
C LEU A 316 23.41 -0.99 -12.11
N GLN A 317 23.75 -2.07 -11.40
CA GLN A 317 23.05 -3.34 -11.48
C GLN A 317 22.81 -3.95 -10.11
N ILE A 318 21.64 -4.57 -9.91
CA ILE A 318 21.38 -5.50 -8.81
C ILE A 318 21.50 -6.92 -9.36
N LEU A 319 22.37 -7.74 -8.76
CA LEU A 319 22.66 -9.07 -9.29
C LEU A 319 21.60 -10.11 -8.85
N LYS A 320 21.13 -10.91 -9.81
CA LYS A 320 20.17 -12.02 -9.61
C LYS A 320 20.85 -13.39 -9.55
N THR A 321 22.11 -13.47 -9.94
CA THR A 321 22.93 -14.68 -9.92
C THR A 321 24.31 -14.38 -9.34
N ASN A 322 24.99 -15.39 -8.80
CA ASN A 322 26.39 -15.25 -8.43
C ASN A 322 27.23 -15.06 -9.70
N GLN A 323 28.25 -14.20 -9.64
CA GLN A 323 29.15 -13.92 -10.76
C GLN A 323 30.61 -13.97 -10.27
N ASN A 324 31.51 -14.40 -11.14
CA ASN A 324 32.93 -14.38 -10.82
C ASN A 324 33.46 -12.93 -10.76
N GLU A 325 34.63 -12.76 -10.19
CA GLU A 325 35.36 -11.50 -10.23
C GLU A 325 35.53 -10.98 -11.66
N ASP A 326 35.43 -9.66 -11.80
CA ASP A 326 35.65 -8.94 -13.04
C ASP A 326 36.18 -7.56 -12.66
N PHE A 327 37.43 -7.30 -13.04
CA PHE A 327 38.17 -6.07 -12.70
C PHE A 327 37.47 -4.79 -13.20
N ARG A 328 36.50 -4.92 -14.11
CA ARG A 328 35.72 -3.80 -14.68
C ARG A 328 34.48 -3.43 -13.87
N THR A 329 34.15 -4.20 -12.84
CA THR A 329 32.89 -4.08 -12.09
C THR A 329 33.14 -3.96 -10.59
N ASN A 330 32.60 -2.91 -9.98
CA ASN A 330 32.76 -2.66 -8.55
C ASN A 330 31.56 -3.17 -7.77
N ILE A 331 31.77 -3.75 -6.58
CA ILE A 331 30.69 -4.02 -5.63
C ILE A 331 30.61 -2.86 -4.63
N VAL A 332 29.52 -2.10 -4.68
CA VAL A 332 29.37 -0.84 -3.93
C VAL A 332 28.40 -0.95 -2.75
N ALA A 333 27.51 -1.93 -2.78
CA ALA A 333 26.55 -2.21 -1.71
C ALA A 333 25.99 -3.64 -1.85
N SER A 334 25.20 -4.08 -0.88
CA SER A 334 24.37 -5.28 -0.96
C SER A 334 23.00 -5.01 -0.40
N ILE A 335 21.98 -5.61 -1.00
CA ILE A 335 20.62 -5.60 -0.47
C ILE A 335 20.59 -6.41 0.84
N LEU A 336 19.84 -5.93 1.82
CA LEU A 336 19.59 -6.71 3.04
C LEU A 336 18.77 -7.96 2.71
N GLN A 337 19.10 -9.08 3.35
CA GLN A 337 18.43 -10.37 3.10
C GLN A 337 16.92 -10.29 3.26
N LYS A 338 16.42 -9.46 4.18
CA LYS A 338 14.99 -9.26 4.40
C LYS A 338 14.25 -8.76 3.16
N ASP A 339 14.91 -8.04 2.25
CA ASP A 339 14.27 -7.44 1.06
C ASP A 339 14.48 -8.25 -0.22
N PHE A 340 15.14 -9.41 -0.16
CA PHE A 340 15.41 -10.26 -1.34
C PHE A 340 14.12 -10.67 -2.06
N TYR A 341 13.04 -10.89 -1.32
CA TYR A 341 11.76 -11.27 -1.90
C TYR A 341 11.15 -10.18 -2.79
N LEU A 342 11.55 -8.91 -2.62
CA LEU A 342 11.05 -7.79 -3.42
C LEU A 342 11.62 -7.77 -4.84
N LEU A 343 12.78 -8.40 -5.07
CA LEU A 343 13.46 -8.41 -6.37
C LEU A 343 12.60 -8.99 -7.49
N LYS A 344 11.71 -9.94 -7.19
CA LYS A 344 10.79 -10.53 -8.17
C LYS A 344 9.76 -9.54 -8.72
N TYR A 345 9.55 -8.40 -8.05
CA TYR A 345 8.61 -7.37 -8.47
C TYR A 345 9.25 -6.23 -9.27
N ILE A 346 10.58 -6.18 -9.35
CA ILE A 346 11.31 -5.19 -10.14
C ILE A 346 11.49 -5.72 -11.57
N HIS A 347 10.37 -5.79 -12.29
CA HIS A 347 10.32 -6.13 -13.71
C HIS A 347 10.59 -4.89 -14.59
N GLY A 348 10.72 -5.08 -15.89
CA GLY A 348 10.98 -4.00 -16.85
C GLY A 348 9.98 -2.85 -16.71
N GLY A 349 10.51 -1.62 -16.59
CA GLY A 349 9.72 -0.40 -16.37
C GLY A 349 9.32 -0.12 -14.92
N LYS A 350 9.53 -1.06 -13.98
CA LYS A 350 9.27 -0.80 -12.56
C LYS A 350 10.37 0.08 -11.97
N LYS A 351 9.97 1.06 -11.15
CA LYS A 351 10.90 1.92 -10.44
C LYS A 351 11.34 1.31 -9.11
N PHE A 352 12.57 1.58 -8.73
CA PHE A 352 13.13 1.20 -7.43
C PHE A 352 14.12 2.27 -6.92
N HIS A 353 14.37 2.25 -5.62
CA HIS A 353 15.40 3.08 -4.99
C HIS A 353 15.99 2.38 -3.77
N PHE A 354 17.05 2.95 -3.20
CA PHE A 354 17.80 2.35 -2.10
C PHE A 354 17.75 3.18 -0.83
N ASN A 355 17.50 2.51 0.29
CA ASN A 355 17.59 3.07 1.64
C ASN A 355 18.88 2.59 2.31
N ARG A 356 19.67 3.51 2.85
CA ARG A 356 20.94 3.17 3.54
C ARG A 356 20.69 2.96 5.03
N VAL A 357 21.01 1.76 5.53
CA VAL A 357 20.65 1.35 6.90
C VAL A 357 21.68 1.78 7.96
N ASN A 358 22.86 2.25 7.54
CA ASN A 358 23.91 2.77 8.41
C ASN A 358 24.24 4.21 8.01
N LYS A 359 23.75 5.21 8.76
CA LYS A 359 24.15 6.61 8.61
C LYS A 359 25.26 6.98 9.58
#